data_AF-A0A2H0LK76-F1
#
_entry.id   AF-A0A2H0LK76-F1
#
_cell.length_a   1.000
_cell.length_b   1.000
_cell.length_c   1.000
_cell.angle_alpha   90.00
_cell.angle_beta   90.00
_cell.angle_gamma   90.00
#
_symmetry.space_group_name_H-M   'P 1'
#
loop_
_entity.id
_entity.type
_entity.pdbx_description
1 polymer ?
#
loop_
_entity_poly.entity_id
_entity_poly.type
_entity_poly.pdbx_seq_one_letter_code
_entity_poly.pdbx_strand_id
1 'polypeptide(L)' 'MPWDLLLKRHVASGLVDYEGFRQDRAMLDQYLASLQDVQPSQLGSRQAQLAFWINAYNANVVKGVLDRYPIA' A
#
# COMPACT_ATOMS: atom_id res chain seq x y z
N MET A 1 7.64 -8.11 -3.48
CA MET A 1 7.62 -6.65 -3.24
C MET A 1 6.97 -6.39 -1.89
N PRO A 2 7.40 -5.38 -1.12
CA PRO A 2 6.89 -5.11 0.24
C PRO A 2 5.35 -5.04 0.32
N TRP A 3 4.70 -4.45 -0.69
CA TRP A 3 3.24 -4.32 -0.75
C TRP A 3 2.49 -5.66 -0.88
N ASP A 4 2.95 -6.57 -1.74
CA ASP A 4 2.34 -7.89 -1.90
C ASP A 4 2.39 -8.72 -0.61
N LEU A 5 3.50 -8.61 0.14
CA LEU A 5 3.64 -9.26 1.44
C LEU A 5 2.67 -8.69 2.49
N LEU A 6 2.54 -7.36 2.53
CA LEU A 6 1.60 -6.67 3.43
C LEU A 6 0.15 -7.10 3.14
N LEU A 7 -0.24 -7.11 1.85
CA LEU A 7 -1.59 -7.55 1.45
C LEU A 7 -1.86 -9.00 1.84
N LYS A 8 -0.94 -9.92 1.56
CA LYS A 8 -1.11 -11.34 1.92
C LYS A 8 -1.22 -11.58 3.42
N ARG A 9 -0.58 -10.73 4.23
CA ARG A 9 -0.56 -10.89 5.69
C ARG A 9 -1.78 -10.27 6.36
N HIS A 10 -2.24 -9.13 5.86
CA HIS A 10 -3.20 -8.27 6.56
C HIS A 10 -4.51 -8.06 5.78
N VAL A 11 -4.71 -8.71 4.65
CA VAL A 11 -5.97 -8.64 3.89
C VAL A 11 -6.54 -10.04 3.69
N ALA A 12 -7.76 -10.24 4.16
CA ALA A 12 -8.49 -11.48 4.01
C ALA A 12 -9.94 -11.18 3.63
N SER A 13 -10.47 -11.89 2.63
CA SER A 13 -11.87 -11.72 2.18
C SER A 13 -12.24 -10.27 1.84
N GLY A 14 -11.29 -9.48 1.34
CA GLY A 14 -11.47 -8.06 1.01
C GLY A 14 -11.49 -7.11 2.22
N LEU A 15 -11.28 -7.62 3.44
CA LEU A 15 -11.19 -6.83 4.66
C LEU A 15 -9.72 -6.60 5.03
N VAL A 16 -9.44 -5.40 5.55
CA VAL A 16 -8.09 -4.99 5.97
C VAL A 16 -7.99 -5.07 7.49
N ASP A 17 -7.03 -5.85 7.98
CA ASP A 17 -6.61 -5.88 9.38
C ASP A 17 -5.68 -4.69 9.67
N TYR A 18 -6.28 -3.56 10.06
CA TYR A 18 -5.52 -2.35 10.40
C TYR A 18 -4.68 -2.50 11.68
N GLU A 19 -5.09 -3.36 12.61
CA GLU A 19 -4.32 -3.62 13.82
C GLU A 19 -3.03 -4.39 13.49
N GLY A 20 -3.13 -5.44 12.67
CA GLY A 20 -1.99 -6.15 12.11
C GLY A 20 -1.10 -5.26 11.25
N PHE A 21 -1.70 -4.46 10.35
CA PHE A 21 -0.96 -3.52 9.51
C PHE A 21 -0.14 -2.50 10.31
N ARG A 22 -0.62 -2.08 11.48
CA ARG A 22 0.09 -1.16 12.37
C ARG A 22 1.43 -1.75 12.86
N GLN A 23 1.50 -3.06 13.04
CA GLN A 23 2.73 -3.75 13.45
C GLN A 23 3.80 -3.73 12.35
N ASP A 24 3.38 -3.73 11.09
CA ASP A 24 4.26 -3.68 9.91
C ASP A 24 4.34 -2.27 9.27
N ARG A 25 4.03 -1.22 10.04
CA ARG A 25 3.98 0.17 9.53
C ARG A 25 5.27 0.61 8.86
N ALA A 26 6.43 0.21 9.38
CA ALA A 26 7.72 0.53 8.79
C ALA A 26 7.87 -0.03 7.36
N MET A 27 7.34 -1.23 7.09
CA MET A 27 7.36 -1.84 5.76
C MET A 27 6.42 -1.12 4.79
N LEU A 28 5.27 -0.64 5.28
CA LEU A 28 4.37 0.22 4.51
C LEU A 28 5.04 1.55 4.14
N ASP A 29 5.70 2.20 5.10
CA ASP A 29 6.38 3.47 4.86
C ASP A 29 7.55 3.29 3.87
N GLN A 30 8.30 2.19 3.97
CA GLN A 30 9.32 1.83 2.99
C GLN A 30 8.74 1.63 1.58
N TYR A 31 7.59 0.97 1.47
CA TYR A 31 6.91 0.82 0.20
C TYR A 31 6.52 2.17 -0.39
N LEU A 32 5.90 3.05 0.41
CA LEU A 32 5.47 4.38 -0.03
C LEU A 32 6.64 5.26 -0.45
N ALA A 33 7.78 5.18 0.25
CA ALA A 33 9.00 5.86 -0.16
C ALA A 33 9.47 5.40 -1.54
N SER A 34 9.48 4.08 -1.80
CA SER A 34 9.91 3.55 -3.10
C SER A 34 9.04 3.98 -4.28
N LEU A 35 7.80 4.41 -4.04
CA LEU A 35 6.92 4.90 -5.11
C LEU A 35 7.34 6.27 -5.64
N GLN A 36 8.09 7.05 -4.84
CA GLN A 36 8.52 8.40 -5.23
C GLN A 36 9.53 8.39 -6.37
N ASP A 37 10.29 7.30 -6.50
CA ASP A 37 11.33 7.13 -7.53
C ASP A 37 10.76 6.61 -8.87
N VAL A 38 9.49 6.20 -8.89
CA VAL A 38 8.87 5.62 -10.09
C VAL A 38 8.31 6.72 -10.99
N GLN A 39 8.68 6.70 -12.27
CA GLN A 39 8.04 7.52 -13.31
C GLN A 39 6.93 6.71 -13.99
N PRO A 40 5.64 6.94 -13.68
CA PRO A 40 4.58 6.05 -14.13
C PRO A 40 4.43 6.04 -15.66
N SER A 41 4.68 7.16 -16.32
CA SER A 41 4.66 7.26 -17.79
C SER A 41 5.70 6.37 -18.49
N GLN A 42 6.75 5.95 -17.77
CA GLN A 42 7.78 5.04 -18.29
C GLN A 42 7.48 3.57 -18.00
N LEU A 43 6.41 3.26 -17.27
CA LEU A 43 5.96 1.88 -17.08
C LEU A 43 5.37 1.36 -18.39
N GLY A 44 5.89 0.23 -18.86
CA GLY A 44 5.75 -0.21 -20.26
C GLY A 44 4.31 -0.26 -20.79
N SER A 45 3.40 -0.98 -20.13
CA SER A 45 2.01 -1.12 -20.58
C SER A 45 1.04 -0.23 -19.79
N ARG A 46 -0.09 0.14 -20.40
CA ARG A 46 -1.19 0.84 -19.72
C ARG A 46 -1.66 0.10 -18.47
N GLN A 47 -1.64 -1.23 -18.51
CA GLN A 47 -2.01 -2.09 -17.39
C GLN A 47 -0.99 -1.98 -16.24
N ALA A 48 0.31 -1.91 -16.54
CA ALA A 48 1.34 -1.67 -15.53
C ALA A 48 1.19 -0.29 -14.88
N GLN A 49 0.88 0.74 -15.69
CA GLN A 49 0.59 2.08 -15.18
C GLN A 49 -0.63 2.10 -14.26
N LEU A 50 -1.72 1.44 -14.68
CA LEU A 50 -2.93 1.34 -13.87
C LEU A 50 -2.68 0.59 -12.56
N ALA A 51 -1.94 -0.53 -12.60
CA ALA A 51 -1.58 -1.29 -11.41
C ALA A 51 -0.74 -0.45 -10.44
N PHE A 52 0.19 0.36 -10.93
CA PHE A 52 0.95 1.30 -10.12
C PHE A 52 0.01 2.26 -9.38
N TRP A 53 -0.90 2.93 -10.10
CA TRP A 53 -1.81 3.89 -9.48
C TRP A 53 -2.77 3.28 -8.48
N ILE A 54 -3.32 2.09 -8.77
CA ILE A 54 -4.18 1.35 -7.84
C ILE A 54 -3.43 1.03 -6.55
N ASN A 55 -2.21 0.51 -6.66
CA ASN A 55 -1.41 0.15 -5.48
C ASN A 55 -0.99 1.39 -4.67
N ALA A 56 -0.58 2.46 -5.35
CA ALA A 56 -0.21 3.73 -4.70
C ALA A 56 -1.39 4.34 -3.94
N TYR A 57 -2.58 4.35 -4.55
CA TYR A 57 -3.81 4.82 -3.91
C TYR A 57 -4.13 3.98 -2.67
N ASN A 58 -4.21 2.64 -2.82
CA ASN A 58 -4.57 1.75 -1.72
C ASN A 58 -3.59 1.83 -0.54
N ALA A 59 -2.28 1.90 -0.80
CA ALA A 59 -1.28 2.04 0.24
C ALA A 59 -1.37 3.38 0.99
N ASN A 60 -1.68 4.48 0.29
CA ASN A 60 -1.91 5.78 0.92
C ASN A 60 -3.21 5.80 1.75
N VAL A 61 -4.28 5.13 1.29
CA VAL A 61 -5.51 4.96 2.09
C VAL A 61 -5.20 4.21 3.39
N VAL A 62 -4.49 3.08 3.31
CA VAL A 62 -4.08 2.33 4.50
C VAL A 62 -3.25 3.20 5.44
N LYS A 63 -2.24 3.92 4.93
CA LYS A 63 -1.47 4.87 5.73
C LYS A 63 -2.37 5.91 6.42
N GLY A 64 -3.31 6.50 5.68
CA GLY A 64 -4.21 7.53 6.20
C GLY A 64 -5.13 7.03 7.32
N VAL A 65 -5.55 5.77 7.26
CA VAL A 65 -6.27 5.09 8.35
C VAL A 65 -5.33 4.86 9.54
N LEU A 66 -4.14 4.30 9.30
CA LEU A 66 -3.16 4.02 10.35
C LEU A 66 -2.70 5.28 11.10
N ASP A 67 -2.58 6.41 10.41
CA ASP A 67 -2.23 7.71 11.02
C ASP A 67 -3.27 8.19 12.05
N ARG A 68 -4.48 7.65 12.02
CA ARG A 68 -5.60 8.00 12.91
C ARG A 68 -6.11 6.81 13.72
N TYR A 69 -5.41 5.68 13.69
CA TYR A 69 -5.87 4.44 14.30
C TYR A 69 -5.57 4.41 15.81
N PRO A 70 -6.49 3.95 16.68
CA PRO A 70 -7.85 3.51 16.36
C PRO A 70 -8.77 4.69 16.02
N ILE A 71 -9.64 4.48 15.02
CA ILE A 71 -10.67 5.47 14.67
C ILE A 71 -11.85 5.27 15.63
N ALA A 72 -12.26 6.34 16.30
CA ALA A 72 -13.38 6.36 17.25
C ALA A 72 -14.75 6.39 16.54
#